data_AF-W7YBK0-F1
#
_entry.id   AF-W7YBK0-F1
#
_cell.length_a   1.000
_cell.length_b   1.000
_cell.length_c   1.000
_cell.angle_alpha   90.00
_cell.angle_beta   90.00
_cell.angle_gamma   90.00
#
_symmetry.space_group_name_H-M   'P 1'
#
loop_
_entity.id
_entity.type
_entity.pdbx_description
1 polymer ?
#
loop_
_entity_poly.entity_id
_entity_poly.type
_entity_poly.pdbx_seq_one_letter_code
_entity_poly.pdbx_strand_id
1 'polypeptide(L)'
;MEQLNYKFILSLEGNDVATNLKWIMSSHSVAVMPTPKYETWFMEGTLIPDYHYIHIKDDYSDLNDKLNYYIHHPEKTEEIRKNANKYIHQFKNKEREDLISLLVLQKYFFKTNL
;
A
#
# COMPACT_ATOMS: atom_id res chain seq x y z
N MET A 1 -11.33 25.61 -8.54
CA MET A 1 -11.26 24.26 -9.13
C MET A 1 -9.79 23.96 -9.38
N GLU A 2 -9.05 23.67 -8.31
CA GLU A 2 -7.67 23.20 -8.42
C GLU A 2 -7.74 21.77 -8.97
N GLN A 3 -7.16 21.59 -10.15
CA GLN A 3 -6.88 20.28 -10.72
C GLN A 3 -5.97 19.55 -9.73
N LEU A 4 -6.53 18.65 -8.93
CA LEU A 4 -5.77 17.78 -8.04
C LEU A 4 -4.81 16.97 -8.90
N ASN A 5 -3.55 17.41 -8.94
CA ASN A 5 -2.48 16.75 -9.69
C ASN A 5 -2.05 15.48 -8.95
N TYR A 6 -2.92 14.47 -8.91
CA TYR A 6 -2.56 13.16 -8.42
C TYR A 6 -1.49 12.55 -9.32
N LYS A 7 -0.40 12.10 -8.71
CA LYS A 7 0.61 11.32 -9.41
C LYS A 7 0.24 9.85 -9.27
N PHE A 8 -0.08 9.22 -10.37
CA PHE A 8 -0.16 7.76 -10.45
C PHE A 8 1.27 7.22 -10.49
N ILE A 9 1.61 6.33 -9.55
CA ILE A 9 2.97 5.78 -9.44
C ILE A 9 2.88 4.27 -9.49
N LEU A 10 3.58 3.67 -10.45
CA LEU A 10 3.69 2.23 -10.57
C LEU A 10 4.51 1.66 -9.40
N SER A 11 3.95 0.66 -8.72
CA SER A 11 4.59 -0.04 -7.61
C SER A 11 4.64 -1.52 -7.96
N LEU A 12 5.72 -1.94 -8.63
CA LEU A 12 5.87 -3.29 -9.15
C LEU A 12 6.84 -4.07 -8.27
N GLU A 13 6.43 -5.26 -7.86
CA GLU A 13 7.30 -6.19 -7.14
C GLU A 13 8.30 -6.83 -8.11
N GLY A 14 9.54 -6.93 -7.68
CA GLY A 14 10.61 -7.61 -8.40
C GLY A 14 10.86 -8.98 -7.79
N ASN A 15 12.07 -9.18 -7.28
CA ASN A 15 12.43 -10.36 -6.49
C ASN A 15 11.90 -10.30 -5.04
N ASP A 16 11.37 -9.16 -4.62
CA ASP A 16 10.85 -8.87 -3.27
C ASP A 16 9.75 -7.77 -3.40
N VAL A 17 9.17 -7.34 -2.28
CA VAL A 17 8.17 -6.26 -2.22
C VAL A 17 8.60 -5.00 -2.96
N ALA A 18 7.63 -4.26 -3.48
CA ALA A 18 7.87 -2.95 -4.08
C ALA A 18 8.27 -1.93 -3.00
N THR A 19 9.57 -1.65 -2.88
CA THR A 19 10.13 -0.74 -1.85
C THR A 19 9.49 0.65 -1.82
N ASN A 20 8.93 1.10 -2.95
CA ASN A 20 8.30 2.42 -3.07
C ASN A 20 6.87 2.49 -2.52
N LEU A 21 6.19 1.36 -2.27
CA LEU A 21 4.77 1.31 -1.91
C LEU A 21 4.44 2.16 -0.67
N LYS A 22 5.25 2.00 0.39
CA LYS A 22 5.09 2.70 1.66
C LYS A 22 5.20 4.23 1.49
N TRP A 23 6.13 4.68 0.65
CA TRP A 23 6.28 6.10 0.38
C TRP A 23 5.08 6.63 -0.42
N ILE A 24 4.67 5.92 -1.47
CA ILE A 24 3.51 6.31 -2.30
C ILE A 24 2.27 6.48 -1.44
N MET A 25 1.92 5.47 -0.63
CA MET A 25 0.71 5.47 0.19
C MET A 25 0.74 6.52 1.33
N SER A 26 1.92 7.04 1.68
CA SER A 26 2.08 8.12 2.66
C SER A 26 2.07 9.53 2.04
N SER A 27 2.00 9.61 0.70
CA SER A 27 2.14 10.83 -0.08
C SER A 27 0.80 11.30 -0.66
N HIS A 28 0.86 12.33 -1.50
CA HIS A 28 -0.27 12.78 -2.34
C HIS A 28 -0.42 12.01 -3.66
N SER A 29 0.23 10.84 -3.77
CA SER A 29 0.22 9.97 -4.94
C SER A 29 -0.67 8.75 -4.72
N VAL A 30 -1.03 8.06 -5.80
CA VAL A 30 -1.79 6.81 -5.75
C VAL A 30 -0.97 5.69 -6.38
N ALA A 31 -0.86 4.57 -5.67
CA ALA A 31 -0.17 3.39 -6.14
C ALA A 31 -1.01 2.69 -7.23
N VAL A 32 -0.36 2.31 -8.31
CA VAL A 32 -0.91 1.47 -9.37
C VAL A 32 -0.09 0.19 -9.41
N MET A 33 -0.70 -0.93 -9.10
CA MET A 33 0.04 -2.19 -8.91
C MET A 33 -0.84 -3.42 -9.08
N PRO A 34 -0.26 -4.58 -9.43
CA PRO A 34 -0.94 -5.86 -9.29
C PRO A 34 -1.14 -6.22 -7.82
N THR A 35 -1.88 -7.31 -7.58
CA THR A 35 -2.03 -7.86 -6.22
C THR A 35 -0.66 -8.18 -5.62
N PRO A 36 -0.31 -7.66 -4.42
CA PRO A 36 0.96 -7.98 -3.76
C PRO A 36 1.14 -9.50 -3.57
N LYS A 37 2.34 -10.00 -3.85
CA LYS A 37 2.70 -11.42 -3.74
C LYS A 37 3.55 -11.69 -2.50
N TYR A 38 4.28 -10.70 -2.03
CA TYR A 38 5.17 -10.82 -0.88
C TYR A 38 4.59 -10.10 0.33
N GLU A 39 4.93 -10.61 1.52
CA GLU A 39 4.38 -10.15 2.79
C GLU A 39 5.50 -9.64 3.69
N THR A 40 5.31 -8.46 4.28
CA THR A 40 6.22 -7.89 5.28
C THR A 40 5.45 -7.43 6.51
N TRP A 41 6.15 -6.75 7.42
CA TRP A 41 5.53 -6.08 8.57
C TRP A 41 4.43 -5.06 8.17
N PHE A 42 4.40 -4.64 6.90
CA PHE A 42 3.43 -3.68 6.37
C PHE A 42 2.09 -4.32 5.98
N MET A 43 1.94 -5.63 6.14
CA MET A 43 0.68 -6.35 5.97
C MET A 43 0.12 -6.21 4.54
N GLU A 44 0.99 -6.29 3.52
CA GLU A 44 0.67 -6.16 2.09
C GLU A 44 -0.54 -7.01 1.67
N GLY A 45 -0.67 -8.24 2.19
CA GLY A 45 -1.80 -9.12 1.91
C GLY A 45 -3.16 -8.62 2.42
N THR A 46 -3.18 -7.57 3.24
CA THR A 46 -4.42 -6.91 3.70
C THR A 46 -4.83 -5.71 2.85
N LEU A 47 -4.04 -5.38 1.82
CA LEU A 47 -4.37 -4.29 0.91
C LEU A 47 -5.53 -4.67 -0.01
N ILE A 48 -6.57 -3.84 -0.02
CA ILE A 48 -7.79 -4.09 -0.79
C ILE A 48 -7.66 -3.42 -2.17
N PRO A 49 -7.80 -4.18 -3.27
CA PRO A 49 -7.83 -3.66 -4.64
C PRO A 49 -8.86 -2.56 -4.82
N ASP A 50 -8.51 -1.51 -5.57
CA ASP A 50 -9.36 -0.35 -5.88
C ASP A 50 -9.92 0.39 -4.63
N TYR A 51 -9.36 0.12 -3.45
CA TYR A 51 -9.66 0.79 -2.18
C TYR A 51 -8.40 1.39 -1.54
N HIS A 52 -7.31 0.62 -1.43
CA HIS A 52 -6.01 1.12 -0.94
C HIS A 52 -5.05 1.50 -2.09
N TYR A 53 -5.24 0.93 -3.28
CA TYR A 53 -4.43 1.16 -4.48
C TYR A 53 -5.28 0.91 -5.73
N ILE A 54 -4.83 1.36 -6.90
CA ILE A 54 -5.45 1.04 -8.18
C ILE A 54 -4.91 -0.30 -8.66
N HIS A 55 -5.78 -1.28 -8.80
CA HIS A 55 -5.38 -2.62 -9.21
C HIS A 55 -5.24 -2.72 -10.74
N ILE A 56 -4.15 -3.36 -11.18
CA ILE A 56 -3.91 -3.74 -12.58
C ILE A 56 -3.57 -5.23 -12.66
N LYS A 57 -3.70 -5.84 -13.83
CA LYS A 57 -3.32 -7.24 -14.04
C LYS A 57 -1.81 -7.44 -13.97
N ASP A 58 -1.39 -8.67 -13.67
CA ASP A 58 0.01 -9.09 -13.66
C ASP A 58 0.73 -8.90 -15.01
N ASP A 59 -0.01 -9.00 -16.12
CA ASP A 59 0.48 -8.79 -17.49
C ASP A 59 0.39 -7.32 -17.95
N TYR A 60 -0.10 -6.44 -17.07
CA TYR A 60 -0.30 -5.01 -17.31
C TYR A 60 -1.23 -4.68 -18.49
N SER A 61 -2.02 -5.64 -18.96
CA SER A 61 -2.84 -5.46 -20.17
C SER A 61 -3.89 -4.35 -20.01
N ASP A 62 -4.32 -4.07 -18.78
CA ASP A 62 -5.38 -3.12 -18.42
C ASP A 62 -4.83 -1.80 -17.84
N LEU A 63 -3.51 -1.61 -17.84
CA LEU A 63 -2.87 -0.43 -17.24
C LEU A 63 -3.40 0.88 -17.81
N ASN A 64 -3.42 1.02 -19.14
CA ASN A 64 -3.86 2.25 -19.80
C ASN A 64 -5.34 2.53 -19.56
N ASP A 65 -6.18 1.49 -19.59
CA ASP A 65 -7.62 1.61 -19.36
C ASP A 65 -7.91 2.04 -17.92
N LYS A 66 -7.22 1.44 -16.94
CA LYS A 66 -7.31 1.82 -15.52
C LYS A 66 -6.86 3.26 -15.29
N LEU A 67 -5.72 3.68 -15.84
CA LEU A 67 -5.24 5.05 -15.70
C LEU A 67 -6.23 6.05 -16.31
N ASN A 68 -6.69 5.79 -17.54
CA ASN A 68 -7.68 6.65 -18.21
C ASN A 68 -8.96 6.76 -17.39
N TYR A 69 -9.43 5.66 -16.81
CA TYR A 69 -10.60 5.67 -15.94
C TYR A 69 -10.41 6.60 -14.73
N TYR A 70 -9.34 6.44 -13.97
CA TYR A 70 -9.11 7.22 -12.75
C TYR A 70 -8.73 8.69 -13.00
N ILE A 71 -8.14 9.01 -14.16
CA ILE A 71 -7.94 10.39 -14.62
C ILE A 71 -9.28 11.12 -14.80
N HIS A 72 -10.30 10.43 -15.32
CA HIS A 72 -11.63 11.00 -15.52
C HIS A 72 -12.53 10.92 -14.28
N HIS A 73 -12.07 10.27 -13.20
CA HIS A 73 -12.79 10.10 -11.94
C HIS A 73 -11.91 10.53 -10.74
N PRO A 74 -11.53 11.82 -10.64
CA PRO A 74 -10.63 12.32 -9.61
C PRO A 74 -11.16 12.08 -8.19
N GLU A 75 -12.48 12.04 -7.99
CA GLU A 75 -13.12 11.73 -6.71
C GLU A 75 -12.77 10.33 -6.21
N LYS A 76 -12.74 9.33 -7.11
CA LYS A 76 -12.36 7.95 -6.77
C LYS A 76 -10.86 7.86 -6.44
N THR A 77 -10.05 8.59 -7.19
CA THR A 77 -8.60 8.68 -6.93
C THR A 77 -8.34 9.28 -5.55
N GLU A 78 -9.09 10.31 -5.15
CA GLU A 78 -8.98 10.92 -3.83
C GLU A 78 -9.39 9.96 -2.70
N GLU A 79 -10.46 9.20 -2.89
CA GLU A 79 -10.90 8.20 -1.91
C GLU A 79 -9.83 7.13 -1.68
N ILE A 80 -9.25 6.59 -2.76
CA ILE A 80 -8.16 5.62 -2.66
C ILE A 80 -6.97 6.22 -1.92
N ARG A 81 -6.57 7.45 -2.26
CA ARG A 81 -5.47 8.15 -1.59
C ARG A 81 -5.72 8.32 -0.09
N LYS A 82 -6.93 8.70 0.31
CA LYS A 82 -7.31 8.86 1.72
C LYS A 82 -7.25 7.52 2.46
N ASN A 83 -7.78 6.46 1.86
CA ASN A 83 -7.75 5.11 2.43
C ASN A 83 -6.32 4.59 2.58
N ALA A 84 -5.47 4.78 1.57
CA ALA A 84 -4.05 4.43 1.60
C ALA A 84 -3.31 5.18 2.73
N ASN A 85 -3.50 6.49 2.85
CA ASN A 85 -2.89 7.30 3.91
C ASN A 85 -3.38 6.88 5.29
N LYS A 86 -4.68 6.57 5.43
CA LYS A 86 -5.26 6.06 6.67
C LYS A 86 -4.66 4.70 7.05
N TYR A 87 -4.50 3.80 6.08
CA TYR A 87 -3.86 2.51 6.27
C TYR A 87 -2.43 2.67 6.80
N ILE A 88 -1.63 3.56 6.21
CA ILE A 88 -0.27 3.83 6.66
C ILE A 88 -0.19 4.40 8.07
N HIS A 89 -1.19 5.15 8.50
CA HIS A 89 -1.16 5.84 9.78
C HIS A 89 -1.02 4.89 10.97
N GLN A 90 -1.50 3.64 10.86
CA GLN A 90 -1.38 2.66 11.94
C GLN A 90 0.08 2.31 12.29
N PHE A 91 0.97 2.36 11.29
CA PHE A 91 2.39 2.03 11.41
C PHE A 91 3.25 3.21 11.86
N LYS A 92 2.64 4.39 12.08
CA LYS A 92 3.33 5.58 12.57
C LYS A 92 3.29 5.70 14.10
N ASN A 93 2.56 4.83 14.79
CA ASN A 93 2.49 4.82 16.25
C ASN A 93 3.69 4.07 16.84
N LYS A 94 4.73 4.81 17.24
CA LYS A 94 5.97 4.23 17.77
C LYS A 94 5.76 3.36 19.01
N GLU A 95 4.94 3.78 19.96
CA GLU A 95 4.68 3.00 21.19
C GLU A 95 4.03 1.66 20.86
N ARG A 96 3.10 1.65 19.91
CA ARG A 96 2.46 0.42 19.43
C ARG A 96 3.45 -0.50 18.72
N GLU A 97 4.31 0.04 17.86
CA GLU A 97 5.36 -0.72 17.16
C GLU A 97 6.39 -1.33 18.14
N ASP A 98 6.80 -0.55 19.15
CA ASP A 98 7.72 -1.01 20.19
C ASP A 98 7.06 -2.14 21.02
N LEU A 99 5.77 -2.01 21.37
CA LEU A 99 5.02 -3.06 22.07
C LEU A 99 4.85 -4.33 21.23
N ILE A 100 4.49 -4.21 19.95
CA ILE A 100 4.39 -5.36 19.03
C ILE A 100 5.73 -6.08 18.96
N SER A 101 6.84 -5.34 18.83
CA SER A 101 8.18 -5.91 18.78
C SER A 101 8.51 -6.71 20.04
N LEU A 102 8.21 -6.17 21.22
CA LEU A 102 8.40 -6.88 22.49
C LEU A 102 7.54 -8.15 22.59
N LEU A 103 6.28 -8.10 22.15
CA LEU A 103 5.38 -9.25 22.16
C LEU A 103 5.83 -10.34 21.18
N VAL A 104 6.35 -9.96 20.01
CA VAL A 104 6.94 -10.90 19.04
C VAL A 104 8.16 -11.58 19.64
N LEU A 105 9.07 -10.83 20.26
CA LEU A 105 10.25 -11.38 20.95
C LEU A 105 9.86 -12.33 22.09
N GLN A 106 8.91 -11.92 22.94
CA GLN A 106 8.40 -12.75 24.02
C GLN A 106 7.80 -14.06 23.49
N LYS A 107 6.97 -14.00 22.44
CA LYS A 107 6.38 -15.17 21.80
C LYS A 107 7.45 -16.07 21.18
N TYR A 108 8.47 -15.49 20.57
CA TYR A 108 9.60 -16.22 20.00
C TYR A 108 10.34 -17.01 21.08
N PHE A 109 10.80 -16.36 22.16
CA PHE A 109 11.50 -17.03 23.26
C PHE A 109 10.67 -18.16 23.88
N PHE A 110 9.39 -17.90 24.15
CA PHE A 110 8.46 -18.93 24.64
C PHE A 110 8.33 -20.13 23.70
N LYS A 111 8.37 -19.92 22.38
CA LYS A 111 8.23 -20.99 21.38
C LYS A 111 9.53 -21.71 21.05
N THR A 112 10.68 -21.08 21.28
CA THR A 112 12.00 -21.65 20.97
C THR A 112 12.76 -22.20 22.18
N ASN A 113 12.13 -22.25 23.37
CA ASN A 113 12.76 -22.69 24.63
C ASN A 113 14.10 -21.99 24.91
N LEU A 114 14.14 -20.67 24.66
CA LEU A 114 15.20 -19.76 25.13
C LEU A 114 14.72 -19.04 26.39
#